data_AF-A0A920S3S8-F1
#
_entry.id   AF-A0A920S3S8-F1
#
_cell.length_a   1.000
_cell.length_b   1.000
_cell.length_c   1.000
_cell.angle_alpha   90.00
_cell.angle_beta   90.00
_cell.angle_gamma   90.00
#
_symmetry.space_group_name_H-M   'P 1'
#
loop_
_entity.id
_entity.type
_entity.pdbx_description
1 polymer ?
#
loop_
_entity_poly.entity_id
_entity_poly.type
_entity_poly.pdbx_seq_one_letter_code
_entity_poly.pdbx_strand_id
1 'polypeptide(L)'
;MERIKLDLYPDKIYVFSPDGDIYRLPNNSTCVDFAYAIHTDIGNSCIGAKIDRSQVPLRTVLESGQTVQIMTSRYSSPDPSWLLSSPPQRRDII
;
A
#
# COMPACT_ATOMS: atom_id res chain seq x y z
N MET A 1 -30.14 10.75 26.17
CA MET A 1 -28.72 11.10 25.99
C MET A 1 -28.45 11.12 24.50
N GLU A 2 -28.05 12.29 24.02
CA GLU A 2 -28.11 12.78 22.65
C GLU A 2 -26.86 12.33 21.87
N ARG A 3 -27.02 11.33 21.00
CA ARG A 3 -26.02 10.93 19.99
C ARG A 3 -26.43 11.52 18.65
N ILE A 4 -26.48 12.84 18.55
CA ILE A 4 -26.71 13.52 17.28
C ILE A 4 -25.55 14.48 17.07
N LYS A 5 -24.86 14.30 15.93
CA LYS A 5 -23.90 15.20 15.23
C LYS A 5 -22.56 14.54 14.86
N LEU A 6 -22.59 13.33 14.27
CA LEU A 6 -21.47 12.89 13.44
C LEU A 6 -21.94 12.22 12.14
N ASP A 7 -23.03 12.71 11.55
CA ASP A 7 -23.53 12.26 10.24
C ASP A 7 -23.60 13.43 9.25
N LEU A 8 -22.56 14.26 9.21
CA LEU A 8 -22.53 15.36 8.25
C LEU A 8 -22.07 14.94 6.84
N TYR A 9 -21.53 13.71 6.67
CA TYR A 9 -21.22 13.11 5.35
C TYR A 9 -21.16 11.57 5.44
N PRO A 10 -22.29 10.83 5.37
CA PRO A 10 -22.27 9.35 5.46
C PRO A 10 -21.51 8.66 4.31
N ASP A 11 -21.14 9.41 3.26
CA ASP A 11 -20.52 8.89 2.03
C ASP A 11 -19.01 9.10 1.96
N LYS A 12 -18.37 9.62 3.02
CA LYS A 12 -16.92 9.87 3.02
C LYS A 12 -16.24 9.31 4.26
N ILE A 13 -15.05 8.76 4.05
CA ILE A 13 -14.15 8.33 5.11
C ILE A 13 -12.91 9.23 5.16
N TYR A 14 -12.29 9.31 6.34
CA TYR A 14 -11.07 10.08 6.57
C TYR A 14 -9.98 9.15 7.09
N VAL A 15 -8.90 9.00 6.33
CA VAL A 15 -7.78 8.12 6.66
C VAL A 15 -6.48 8.90 6.72
N PHE A 16 -5.51 8.37 7.47
CA PHE A 16 -4.22 9.01 7.67
C PHE A 16 -3.10 8.30 6.89
N SER A 17 -2.18 9.06 6.31
CA SER A 17 -0.86 8.53 5.93
C SER A 17 0.00 8.31 7.19
N PRO A 18 1.10 7.53 7.11
CA PRO A 18 2.03 7.37 8.23
C PRO A 18 2.67 8.70 8.68
N ASP A 19 2.76 9.68 7.78
CA ASP A 19 3.32 11.01 8.04
C ASP A 19 2.30 11.96 8.69
N GLY A 20 1.03 11.52 8.85
CA GLY A 20 -0.04 12.26 9.51
C GLY A 20 -0.93 13.08 8.57
N ASP A 21 -0.74 12.99 7.26
CA ASP A 21 -1.61 13.65 6.29
C ASP A 21 -3.00 13.01 6.28
N ILE A 22 -4.03 13.83 6.08
CA ILE A 22 -5.43 13.40 6.07
C ILE A 22 -5.93 13.30 4.64
N TYR A 23 -6.47 12.14 4.28
CA TYR A 23 -7.10 11.89 2.98
C TYR A 23 -8.60 11.64 3.17
N ARG A 24 -9.40 12.33 2.35
CA ARG A 24 -10.85 12.14 2.30
C ARG A 24 -11.23 11.29 1.10
N LEU A 25 -11.77 10.10 1.34
CA LEU A 25 -12.15 9.15 0.30
C LEU A 25 -13.67 8.89 0.29
N PRO A 26 -14.26 8.43 -0.82
CA PRO A 26 -15.58 7.81 -0.82
C PRO A 26 -15.70 6.69 0.22
N ASN A 27 -16.90 6.50 0.74
CA ASN A 27 -17.22 5.32 1.52
C ASN A 27 -17.01 4.05 0.68
N ASN A 28 -16.63 2.95 1.32
CA ASN A 28 -16.20 1.69 0.71
C ASN A 28 -14.91 1.74 -0.11
N SER A 29 -14.11 2.82 0.00
CA SER A 29 -12.77 2.83 -0.61
C SER A 29 -11.86 1.79 0.02
N THR A 30 -11.01 1.20 -0.82
CA THR A 30 -10.04 0.17 -0.44
C THR A 30 -8.63 0.74 -0.30
N CYS A 31 -7.68 -0.07 0.19
CA CYS A 31 -6.26 0.30 0.20
C CYS A 31 -5.74 0.70 -1.20
N VAL A 32 -6.25 0.08 -2.27
CA VAL A 32 -5.89 0.44 -3.66
C VAL A 32 -6.40 1.85 -4.00
N ASP A 33 -7.63 2.17 -3.65
CA ASP A 33 -8.21 3.50 -3.91
C ASP A 33 -7.42 4.58 -3.16
N PHE A 34 -7.02 4.30 -1.91
CA PHE A 34 -6.14 5.19 -1.16
C PHE A 34 -4.76 5.35 -1.82
N ALA A 35 -4.16 4.27 -2.34
CA ALA A 35 -2.89 4.34 -3.05
C ALA A 35 -2.95 5.31 -4.26
N TYR A 36 -4.03 5.24 -5.05
CA TYR A 36 -4.26 6.18 -6.16
C TYR A 36 -4.59 7.60 -5.70
N ALA A 37 -5.21 7.77 -4.54
CA ALA A 37 -5.47 9.09 -3.95
C ALA A 37 -4.19 9.77 -3.46
N ILE A 38 -3.17 9.01 -3.03
CA ILE A 38 -1.84 9.57 -2.73
C ILE A 38 -1.15 10.00 -4.02
N HIS A 39 -0.95 9.06 -4.95
CA HIS A 39 -0.31 9.33 -6.24
C HIS A 39 -0.55 8.18 -7.23
N THR A 40 -0.68 8.48 -8.52
CA THR A 40 -0.87 7.46 -9.56
C THR A 40 0.26 6.43 -9.57
N ASP A 41 1.52 6.85 -9.42
CA ASP A 41 2.67 5.92 -9.36
C ASP A 41 2.62 5.00 -8.13
N ILE A 42 2.08 5.47 -7.00
CA ILE A 42 1.91 4.65 -5.79
C ILE A 42 0.81 3.63 -6.03
N GLY A 43 -0.32 4.03 -6.63
CA GLY A 43 -1.38 3.11 -7.07
C GLY A 43 -0.86 2.03 -8.04
N ASN A 44 -0.06 2.43 -9.04
CA ASN A 44 0.49 1.53 -10.04
C ASN A 44 1.54 0.55 -9.49
N SER A 45 2.26 0.92 -8.43
CA SER A 45 3.35 0.13 -7.85
C SER A 45 3.00 -0.53 -6.52
N CYS A 46 1.75 -0.44 -6.07
CA CYS A 46 1.33 -1.01 -4.78
C CYS A 46 1.35 -2.55 -4.82
N ILE A 47 2.03 -3.14 -3.84
CA ILE A 47 2.17 -4.61 -3.69
C ILE A 47 1.60 -5.12 -2.36
N GLY A 48 1.27 -4.22 -1.44
CA GLY A 48 0.72 -4.55 -0.13
C GLY A 48 0.29 -3.30 0.63
N ALA A 49 -0.43 -3.53 1.73
CA ALA A 49 -0.86 -2.46 2.62
C ALA A 49 -0.78 -2.91 4.09
N LYS A 50 -0.62 -1.92 4.97
CA LYS A 50 -0.84 -2.08 6.41
C LYS A 50 -1.88 -1.08 6.88
N ILE A 51 -2.78 -1.54 7.74
CA ILE A 51 -3.72 -0.68 8.47
C ILE A 51 -3.35 -0.79 9.94
N ASP A 52 -3.12 0.35 10.58
CA ASP A 52 -2.77 0.44 12.01
C ASP A 52 -1.63 -0.52 12.41
N ARG A 53 -0.61 -0.60 11.55
CA ARG A 53 0.58 -1.46 11.66
C ARG A 53 0.36 -2.96 11.40
N SER A 54 -0.86 -3.41 11.13
CA SER A 54 -1.18 -4.78 10.76
C SER A 54 -1.26 -4.97 9.24
N GLN A 55 -0.72 -6.07 8.72
CA GLN A 55 -0.72 -6.36 7.28
C GLN A 55 -2.08 -6.87 6.82
N VAL A 56 -2.60 -6.31 5.73
CA VAL A 56 -3.95 -6.61 5.22
C VAL A 56 -3.94 -6.82 3.71
N PRO A 57 -4.97 -7.50 3.16
CA PRO A 57 -5.20 -7.53 1.72
C PRO A 57 -5.38 -6.11 1.14
N LEU A 58 -4.95 -5.90 -0.11
CA LEU A 58 -5.14 -4.62 -0.83
C LEU A 58 -6.61 -4.26 -1.06
N ARG A 59 -7.50 -5.26 -1.13
CA ARG A 59 -8.95 -5.06 -1.31
C ARG A 59 -9.70 -4.75 -0.02
N THR A 60 -9.02 -4.66 1.12
CA THR A 60 -9.65 -4.33 2.40
C THR A 60 -10.29 -2.95 2.31
N VAL A 61 -11.56 -2.87 2.72
CA VAL A 61 -12.30 -1.61 2.83
C VAL A 61 -11.78 -0.82 4.03
N LEU A 62 -11.57 0.47 3.82
CA LEU A 62 -11.05 1.39 4.81
C LEU A 62 -12.17 2.00 5.65
N GLU A 63 -11.85 2.29 6.90
CA GLU A 63 -12.73 2.97 7.85
C GLU A 63 -12.11 4.30 8.31
N SER A 64 -12.96 5.25 8.69
CA SER A 64 -12.49 6.53 9.21
C SER A 64 -11.64 6.36 10.47
N GLY A 65 -10.54 7.11 10.54
CA GLY A 65 -9.63 7.09 11.69
C GLY A 65 -8.42 6.16 11.52
N GLN A 66 -8.41 5.30 10.50
CA GLN A 66 -7.32 4.36 10.26
C GLN A 66 -6.06 5.04 9.71
N THR A 67 -4.90 4.57 10.15
CA THR A 67 -3.62 4.90 9.51
C THR A 67 -3.26 3.84 8.50
N VAL A 68 -3.13 4.24 7.24
CA VAL A 68 -2.91 3.34 6.11
C VAL A 68 -1.51 3.56 5.53
N GLN A 69 -0.71 2.50 5.51
CA GLN A 69 0.60 2.50 4.87
C GLN A 69 0.55 1.65 3.59
N ILE A 70 0.86 2.25 2.45
CA ILE A 70 0.99 1.54 1.18
C ILE A 70 2.44 1.10 0.99
N MET A 71 2.62 -0.17 0.68
CA MET A 71 3.91 -0.74 0.32
C MET A 71 4.02 -0.76 -1.20
N THR A 72 4.98 -0.01 -1.74
CA THR A 72 5.25 0.06 -3.19
C THR A 72 6.53 -0.68 -3.53
N SER A 73 6.59 -1.30 -4.71
CA SER A 73 7.86 -1.73 -5.29
C SER A 73 8.17 -0.92 -6.55
N ARG A 74 9.31 -0.23 -6.56
CA ARG A 74 9.87 0.39 -7.78
C ARG A 74 10.40 -0.65 -8.79
N TYR A 75 10.44 -1.91 -8.39
CA TYR A 75 11.13 -2.99 -9.09
C TYR A 75 10.30 -4.28 -9.06
N SER A 76 9.63 -4.59 -10.17
CA SER A 76 9.76 -5.90 -10.79
C SER A 76 10.89 -5.84 -11.84
N SER A 77 12.04 -5.26 -11.52
CA SER A 77 13.24 -5.62 -12.28
C SER A 77 13.63 -7.03 -11.84
N PRO A 78 13.99 -7.92 -12.78
CA PRO A 78 14.46 -9.24 -12.43
C PRO A 78 15.63 -9.10 -11.47
N ASP A 79 15.55 -9.79 -10.34
CA ASP A 79 16.68 -9.98 -9.45
C ASP A 79 17.83 -10.61 -10.27
N PRO A 80 18.98 -9.93 -10.45
CA PRO A 80 20.09 -10.46 -11.24
C PRO A 80 20.77 -11.68 -10.60
N SER A 81 20.38 -12.12 -9.40
CA SER A 81 20.92 -13.33 -8.77
C SER A 81 20.81 -14.58 -9.65
N TRP A 82 19.93 -14.60 -10.65
CA TRP A 82 19.88 -15.68 -11.65
C TRP A 82 21.15 -15.79 -12.53
N LEU A 83 21.91 -14.71 -12.72
CA LEU A 83 23.16 -14.70 -13.51
C LEU A 83 24.37 -15.23 -12.72
N LEU A 84 24.23 -15.43 -11.41
CA LEU A 84 25.28 -15.96 -10.53
C LEU A 84 25.27 -17.49 -10.42
N SER A 85 24.69 -18.18 -11.40
CA SER A 85 24.80 -19.64 -11.53
C SER A 85 25.61 -20.06 -12.77
N SER A 86 26.71 -19.37 -13.07
CA SER A 86 27.78 -20.00 -13.85
C SER A 86 28.62 -20.84 -12.89
N PRO A 87 28.67 -22.19 -13.02
CA PRO A 87 29.55 -23.01 -12.19
C PRO A 87 31.01 -22.58 -12.42
N PRO A 88 31.90 -22.72 -11.42
CA PRO A 88 33.28 -22.31 -11.55
C PRO A 88 33.92 -22.99 -12.76
N GLN A 89 34.40 -22.19 -13.71
CA GLN A 89 35.10 -22.68 -14.88
C GLN A 89 36.35 -23.39 -14.39
N ARG A 90 36.36 -24.73 -14.51
CA ARG A 90 37.55 -25.55 -14.30
C ARG A 90 38.67 -24.94 -15.12
N ARG A 91 39.71 -24.45 -14.43
CA ARG A 91 41.01 -24.21 -15.04
C ARG A 91 41.60 -25.59 -15.32
N ASP A 92 41.57 -26.00 -16.58
CA ASP A 92 42.44 -27.05 -17.06
C ASP A 92 43.88 -26.53 -16.94
N ILE A 93 44.64 -27.16 -16.04
CA ILE A 93 46.10 -27.06 -16.00
C ILE A 93 46.62 -28.23 -16.83
N ILE A 94 47.38 -27.85 -17.86
CA ILE A 94 48.27 -28.68 -18.67
C ILE A 94 49.34 -29.34 -17.79
#